data_AF-A0A6J8BU95-F1
#
_entry.id   AF-A0A6J8BU95-F1
#
_cell.length_a   1.000
_cell.length_b   1.000
_cell.length_c   1.000
_cell.angle_alpha   90.00
_cell.angle_beta   90.00
_cell.angle_gamma   90.00
#
_symmetry.space_group_name_H-M   'P 1'
#
loop_
_entity.id
_entity.type
_entity.pdbx_description
1 polymer ?
#
loop_
_entity_poly.entity_id
_entity_poly.type
_entity_poly.pdbx_seq_one_letter_code
_entity_poly.pdbx_strand_id
1 'polypeptide(L)'
;MDRCILRHPPGCVRAREDEQPIGQTQYTTKEPKRTTDVHVFVGKVINTEQLTKIEQLTEAKEIKLKEPTVRGEELEPRKEKIKWPTSADKAIWKAFNEDLENILEATLAGNVDRKMRAMTSIIYSVGKDRFGLITSGKRERTQGQSNRRQRKIKELRGDIRRLKKRNRDAYEEERLML
;
A
#
# COMPACT_ATOMS: atom_id res chain seq x y z
N MET A 1 35.36 -42.53 1.66
CA MET A 1 33.98 -41.98 1.54
C MET A 1 34.14 -40.51 1.24
N ASP A 2 34.30 -40.22 -0.05
CA ASP A 2 35.02 -39.05 -0.49
C ASP A 2 34.06 -37.90 -0.84
N ARG A 3 34.45 -36.69 -0.48
CA ARG A 3 33.62 -35.49 -0.65
C ARG A 3 33.80 -34.94 -2.07
N CYS A 4 32.90 -35.31 -2.99
CA CYS A 4 32.86 -34.70 -4.32
C CYS A 4 32.36 -33.25 -4.26
N ILE A 5 33.29 -32.29 -4.26
CA ILE A 5 33.01 -30.86 -4.39
C ILE A 5 32.88 -30.53 -5.88
N LEU A 6 31.65 -30.32 -6.38
CA LEU A 6 31.44 -29.83 -7.76
C LEU A 6 31.91 -28.37 -7.89
N ARG A 7 33.15 -28.17 -8.35
CA ARG A 7 33.59 -26.89 -8.91
C ARG A 7 32.99 -26.73 -10.31
N HIS A 8 32.27 -25.63 -10.54
CA HIS A 8 31.85 -25.23 -11.88
C HIS A 8 32.99 -24.41 -12.55
N PRO A 9 33.36 -24.70 -13.81
CA PRO A 9 34.38 -23.93 -14.52
C PRO A 9 33.82 -22.60 -15.06
N PRO A 10 34.65 -21.55 -15.17
CA PRO A 10 34.25 -20.28 -15.77
C PRO A 10 34.43 -20.30 -17.29
N GLY A 11 33.47 -19.71 -18.01
CA GLY A 11 33.57 -19.46 -19.45
C GLY A 11 32.88 -20.50 -20.32
N CYS A 12 31.69 -20.16 -20.82
CA CYS A 12 31.10 -20.81 -21.99
C CYS A 12 30.54 -19.71 -22.90
N VAL A 13 31.33 -19.33 -23.90
CA VAL A 13 30.94 -18.41 -24.96
C VAL A 13 30.07 -19.19 -25.94
N ARG A 14 28.82 -18.77 -26.16
CA ARG A 14 28.03 -19.26 -27.30
C ARG A 14 28.30 -18.36 -28.50
N ALA A 15 28.96 -18.92 -29.50
CA ALA A 15 29.07 -18.34 -30.83
C ALA A 15 27.74 -18.46 -31.60
N ARG A 16 27.69 -17.78 -32.75
CA ARG A 16 26.65 -17.78 -33.80
C ARG A 16 26.63 -19.16 -34.50
N GLU A 17 25.76 -19.54 -35.44
CA GLU A 17 24.96 -18.86 -36.49
C GLU A 17 23.44 -19.21 -36.35
N ASP A 18 22.44 -18.64 -37.05
CA ASP A 18 22.28 -18.28 -38.48
C ASP A 18 21.48 -16.98 -38.73
N GLU A 19 21.45 -16.52 -39.98
CA GLU A 19 20.78 -15.30 -40.47
C GLU A 19 19.59 -15.65 -41.44
N GLN A 20 18.81 -14.79 -42.13
CA GLN A 20 18.87 -13.35 -42.46
C GLN A 20 17.58 -12.53 -42.08
N PRO A 21 16.82 -11.81 -42.95
CA PRO A 21 16.87 -10.35 -42.81
C PRO A 21 15.54 -9.55 -42.85
N ILE A 22 15.69 -8.22 -42.77
CA ILE A 22 14.74 -7.13 -43.12
C ILE A 22 13.53 -6.93 -42.17
N GLY A 23 13.55 -5.78 -41.49
CA GLY A 23 12.42 -5.23 -40.75
C GLY A 23 12.70 -3.80 -40.29
N GLN A 24 12.72 -2.83 -41.21
CA GLN A 24 12.97 -1.42 -40.88
C GLN A 24 11.79 -0.83 -40.07
N THR A 25 11.94 -0.73 -38.76
CA THR A 25 11.01 0.06 -37.92
C THR A 25 11.27 1.55 -38.11
N GLN A 26 10.46 2.23 -38.92
CA GLN A 26 10.58 3.67 -39.14
C GLN A 26 10.18 4.46 -37.88
N TYR A 27 11.13 5.19 -37.31
CA TYR A 27 10.83 6.19 -36.29
C TYR A 27 10.11 7.38 -36.93
N THR A 28 8.80 7.52 -36.67
CA THR A 28 8.07 8.74 -37.08
C THR A 28 8.22 9.82 -36.02
N THR A 29 9.25 10.65 -36.19
CA THR A 29 9.35 11.95 -35.50
C THR A 29 8.15 12.81 -35.90
N LYS A 30 7.20 13.01 -34.97
CA LYS A 30 6.15 14.01 -35.12
C LYS A 30 6.51 15.23 -34.30
N GLU A 31 6.88 16.30 -34.99
CA GLU A 31 7.22 17.59 -34.38
C GLU A 31 6.03 18.20 -33.64
N PRO A 32 6.25 18.85 -32.49
CA PRO A 32 5.20 19.61 -31.81
C PRO A 32 4.95 20.94 -32.54
N LYS A 33 3.88 20.99 -33.35
CA LYS A 33 3.41 22.24 -33.94
C LYS A 33 2.94 23.20 -32.85
N ARG A 34 3.57 24.36 -32.76
CA ARG A 34 3.03 25.51 -32.02
C ARG A 34 1.85 26.07 -32.80
N THR A 35 0.68 26.16 -32.16
CA THR A 35 -0.42 27.00 -32.63
C THR A 35 -0.80 27.91 -31.47
N THR A 36 -0.53 29.20 -31.63
CA THR A 36 -1.11 30.25 -30.80
C THR A 36 -2.52 30.50 -31.30
N ASP A 37 -3.52 30.34 -30.45
CA ASP A 37 -4.80 31.00 -30.65
C ASP A 37 -5.40 31.41 -29.30
N VAL A 38 -5.45 32.72 -29.07
CA VAL A 38 -6.13 33.32 -27.93
C VAL A 38 -7.57 33.53 -28.35
N HIS A 39 -8.48 32.68 -27.89
CA HIS A 39 -9.91 32.91 -28.04
C HIS A 39 -10.56 33.09 -26.66
N VAL A 40 -10.71 34.36 -26.29
CA VAL A 40 -11.53 34.78 -25.15
C VAL A 40 -12.99 34.50 -25.48
N PHE A 41 -13.64 33.63 -24.72
CA PHE A 41 -15.08 33.38 -24.87
C PHE A 41 -15.86 34.00 -23.70
N VAL A 42 -16.26 35.26 -23.88
CA VAL A 42 -17.30 35.89 -23.05
C VAL A 42 -18.63 35.19 -23.31
N GLY A 43 -19.45 35.06 -22.26
CA GLY A 43 -20.55 34.09 -22.23
C GLY A 43 -21.64 34.29 -23.28
N LYS A 44 -22.36 33.20 -23.56
CA LYS A 44 -23.66 33.24 -24.22
C LYS A 44 -24.66 32.31 -23.53
N VAL A 45 -25.88 32.80 -23.42
CA VAL A 45 -26.96 32.32 -22.56
C VAL A 45 -27.38 30.88 -22.89
N ILE A 46 -27.56 30.05 -21.85
CA ILE A 46 -28.15 28.71 -21.97
C ILE A 46 -29.68 28.85 -21.96
N ASN A 47 -30.36 28.21 -22.92
CA ASN A 47 -31.83 28.17 -22.97
C ASN A 47 -32.39 27.40 -21.76
N THR A 48 -33.27 28.04 -20.99
CA THR A 48 -33.88 27.53 -19.76
C THR A 48 -34.76 26.28 -19.95
N GLU A 49 -35.22 25.99 -21.17
CA GLU A 49 -36.08 24.84 -21.46
C GLU A 49 -35.34 23.49 -21.49
N GLN A 50 -34.01 23.50 -21.61
CA GLN A 50 -33.20 22.28 -21.65
C GLN A 50 -32.87 21.73 -20.24
N LEU A 51 -32.95 22.56 -19.20
CA LEU A 51 -32.55 22.18 -17.84
C LEU A 51 -33.61 21.33 -17.12
N THR A 52 -34.88 21.72 -17.21
CA THR A 52 -36.00 21.04 -16.55
C THR A 52 -36.16 19.58 -16.99
N LYS A 53 -35.82 19.28 -18.25
CA LYS A 53 -35.90 17.92 -18.81
C LYS A 53 -34.76 17.00 -18.34
N ILE A 54 -33.65 17.58 -17.86
CA ILE A 54 -32.55 16.84 -17.25
C ILE A 54 -32.90 16.53 -15.78
N GLU A 55 -33.41 17.51 -15.04
CA GLU A 55 -33.81 17.36 -13.63
C GLU A 55 -34.89 16.27 -13.43
N GLN A 56 -35.93 16.27 -14.27
CA GLN A 56 -37.00 15.25 -14.24
C GLN A 56 -36.48 13.82 -14.52
N LEU A 57 -35.41 13.67 -15.31
CA LEU A 57 -34.80 12.37 -15.61
C LEU A 57 -33.81 11.89 -14.52
N THR A 58 -33.30 12.79 -13.68
CA THR A 58 -32.50 12.42 -12.50
C THR A 58 -33.38 11.97 -11.33
N GLU A 59 -34.49 12.68 -11.07
CA GLU A 59 -35.36 12.42 -9.92
C GLU A 59 -36.08 11.06 -10.02
N ALA A 60 -36.53 10.68 -11.23
CA ALA A 60 -37.16 9.39 -11.50
C ALA A 60 -36.20 8.17 -11.41
N LYS A 61 -34.88 8.38 -11.32
CA LYS A 61 -33.88 7.30 -11.21
C LYS A 61 -33.40 7.05 -9.78
N GLU A 62 -33.45 8.03 -8.88
CA GLU A 62 -33.00 7.84 -7.49
C GLU A 62 -33.93 6.98 -6.63
N ILE A 63 -35.22 6.87 -7.00
CA ILE A 63 -36.22 6.16 -6.19
C ILE A 63 -36.12 4.62 -6.31
N LYS A 64 -35.43 4.09 -7.33
CA LYS A 64 -35.43 2.65 -7.65
C LYS A 64 -34.12 1.88 -7.36
N LEU A 65 -33.23 2.43 -6.53
CA LEU A 65 -32.08 1.69 -5.97
C LEU A 65 -31.84 2.01 -4.49
N LYS A 66 -32.86 1.82 -3.66
CA LYS A 66 -32.75 1.72 -2.20
C LYS A 66 -33.29 0.39 -1.70
N GLU A 67 -32.63 -0.69 -2.10
CA GLU A 67 -32.56 -1.87 -1.23
C GLU A 67 -31.60 -1.52 -0.09
N PRO A 68 -32.02 -1.56 1.20
CA PRO A 68 -31.15 -1.25 2.32
C PRO A 68 -30.16 -2.41 2.50
N THR A 69 -29.04 -2.34 1.78
CA THR A 69 -27.86 -3.17 2.05
C THR A 69 -27.25 -2.69 3.37
N VAL A 70 -27.80 -3.14 4.49
CA VAL A 70 -27.27 -2.87 5.84
C VAL A 70 -25.95 -3.63 6.01
N ARG A 71 -24.89 -3.05 5.45
CA ARG A 71 -23.49 -3.31 5.81
C ARG A 71 -22.88 -2.04 6.42
N GLY A 72 -23.65 -1.43 7.31
CA GLY A 72 -23.21 -0.43 8.27
C GLY A 72 -23.18 -1.06 9.66
N GLU A 73 -22.35 -2.09 9.85
CA GLU A 73 -21.92 -2.43 11.21
C GLU A 73 -21.12 -1.24 11.71
N GLU A 74 -21.64 -0.57 12.73
CA GLU A 74 -20.92 0.43 13.49
C GLU A 74 -19.61 -0.21 13.97
N LEU A 75 -18.48 0.33 13.48
CA LEU A 75 -17.19 -0.34 13.58
C LEU A 75 -16.62 -0.21 15.00
N GLU A 76 -17.16 -1.04 15.90
CA GLU A 76 -16.58 -1.34 17.21
C GLU A 76 -15.05 -1.48 17.07
N PRO A 77 -14.27 -0.74 17.89
CA PRO A 77 -12.84 -0.67 17.72
C PRO A 77 -12.23 -2.08 17.78
N ARG A 78 -11.42 -2.40 16.76
CA ARG A 78 -10.81 -3.74 16.61
C ARG A 78 -10.10 -4.12 17.91
N LYS A 79 -10.56 -5.22 18.52
CA LYS A 79 -9.99 -5.77 19.76
C LYS A 79 -8.47 -5.93 19.63
N GLU A 80 -7.78 -5.62 20.72
CA GLU A 80 -6.34 -5.72 20.85
C GLU A 80 -5.88 -7.18 20.63
N LYS A 81 -4.70 -7.39 20.07
CA LYS A 81 -4.24 -8.76 19.78
C LYS A 81 -3.63 -9.38 21.03
N ILE A 82 -4.14 -10.54 21.45
CA ILE A 82 -3.57 -11.37 22.51
C ILE A 82 -2.26 -11.99 22.04
N LYS A 83 -1.27 -12.10 22.94
CA LYS A 83 0.02 -12.73 22.66
C LYS A 83 -0.08 -14.26 22.87
N TRP A 84 -0.79 -14.94 21.98
CA TRP A 84 -0.99 -16.39 22.07
C TRP A 84 0.34 -17.19 22.16
N PRO A 85 0.40 -18.28 22.95
CA PRO A 85 1.54 -19.18 23.00
C PRO A 85 1.88 -19.79 21.64
N THR A 86 3.08 -20.35 21.51
CA THR A 86 3.47 -21.10 20.30
C THR A 86 2.73 -22.45 20.31
N SER A 87 2.48 -23.05 19.15
CA SER A 87 1.87 -24.40 19.07
C SER A 87 2.71 -25.51 19.71
N ALA A 88 3.99 -25.26 19.96
CA ALA A 88 4.88 -26.17 20.69
C ALA A 88 4.57 -26.22 22.20
N ASP A 89 3.95 -25.19 22.77
CA ASP A 89 3.79 -24.99 24.23
C ASP A 89 2.60 -25.79 24.80
N LYS A 90 2.57 -27.09 24.52
CA LYS A 90 1.42 -28.00 24.80
C LYS A 90 0.94 -27.96 26.25
N ALA A 91 1.85 -27.85 27.22
CA ALA A 91 1.50 -27.76 28.64
C ALA A 91 0.74 -26.46 28.98
N ILE A 92 1.14 -25.33 28.37
CA ILE A 92 0.47 -24.04 28.54
C ILE A 92 -0.91 -24.07 27.90
N TRP A 93 -1.02 -24.64 26.70
CA TRP A 93 -2.32 -24.84 26.03
C TRP A 93 -3.26 -25.77 26.80
N LYS A 94 -2.76 -26.86 27.39
CA LYS A 94 -3.56 -27.78 28.21
C LYS A 94 -4.13 -27.09 29.45
N ALA A 95 -3.28 -26.40 30.22
CA ALA A 95 -3.72 -25.66 31.40
C ALA A 95 -4.69 -24.51 31.04
N PHE A 96 -4.52 -23.87 29.88
CA PHE A 96 -5.48 -22.86 29.38
C PHE A 96 -6.83 -23.47 28.98
N ASN A 97 -6.83 -24.66 28.39
CA ASN A 97 -8.06 -25.38 28.08
C ASN A 97 -8.79 -25.83 29.36
N GLU A 98 -8.08 -26.39 30.33
CA GLU A 98 -8.64 -26.79 31.64
C GLU A 98 -9.27 -25.60 32.37
N ASP A 99 -8.60 -24.43 32.40
CA ASP A 99 -9.17 -23.22 32.99
C ASP A 99 -10.42 -22.72 32.24
N LEU A 100 -10.41 -22.77 30.90
CA LEU A 100 -11.58 -22.41 30.09
C LEU A 100 -12.75 -23.36 30.29
N GLU A 101 -12.52 -24.67 30.39
CA GLU A 101 -13.58 -25.66 30.64
C GLU A 101 -14.29 -25.37 31.97
N ASN A 102 -13.53 -25.19 33.05
CA ASN A 102 -14.07 -24.83 34.37
C ASN A 102 -14.87 -23.51 34.34
N ILE A 103 -14.35 -22.47 33.68
CA ILE A 103 -15.02 -21.17 33.60
C ILE A 103 -16.28 -21.24 32.73
N LEU A 104 -16.23 -21.91 31.59
CA LEU A 104 -17.38 -22.03 30.67
C LEU A 104 -18.48 -22.91 31.28
N GLU A 105 -18.14 -24.00 31.95
CA GLU A 105 -19.13 -24.82 32.67
C GLU A 105 -19.86 -24.01 33.76
N ALA A 106 -19.13 -23.22 34.55
CA ALA A 106 -19.71 -22.40 35.61
C ALA A 106 -20.53 -21.19 35.11
N THR A 107 -20.18 -20.61 33.95
CA THR A 107 -20.77 -19.32 33.50
C THR A 107 -21.81 -19.43 32.38
N LEU A 108 -21.77 -20.49 31.56
CA LEU A 108 -22.43 -20.49 30.26
C LEU A 108 -23.81 -21.16 30.27
N ALA A 109 -24.76 -20.59 31.01
CA ALA A 109 -26.16 -21.05 31.05
C ALA A 109 -27.07 -20.38 29.98
N GLY A 110 -28.08 -21.13 29.51
CA GLY A 110 -29.17 -20.62 28.64
C GLY A 110 -29.03 -20.89 27.14
N ASN A 111 -29.65 -20.02 26.33
CA ASN A 111 -29.79 -20.16 24.87
C ASN A 111 -28.43 -20.18 24.12
N VAL A 112 -28.36 -20.93 23.02
CA VAL A 112 -27.17 -21.16 22.19
C VAL A 112 -26.55 -19.85 21.68
N ASP A 113 -27.35 -18.91 21.17
CA ASP A 113 -26.80 -17.64 20.66
C ASP A 113 -26.14 -16.80 21.76
N ARG A 114 -26.70 -16.83 22.98
CA ARG A 114 -26.13 -16.19 24.16
C ARG A 114 -24.83 -16.88 24.55
N LYS A 115 -24.80 -18.22 24.53
CA LYS A 115 -23.60 -19.03 24.79
C LYS A 115 -22.46 -18.68 23.82
N MET A 116 -22.72 -18.62 22.51
CA MET A 116 -21.70 -18.30 21.50
C MET A 116 -21.13 -16.89 21.67
N ARG A 117 -21.98 -15.88 21.92
CA ARG A 117 -21.55 -14.49 22.17
C ARG A 117 -20.77 -14.36 23.49
N ALA A 118 -21.21 -15.03 24.55
CA ALA A 118 -20.51 -15.02 25.84
C ALA A 118 -19.17 -15.75 25.78
N MET A 119 -19.12 -16.95 25.19
CA MET A 119 -17.92 -17.79 25.07
C MET A 119 -16.78 -17.07 24.35
N THR A 120 -17.06 -16.42 23.22
CA THR A 120 -16.04 -15.65 22.47
C THR A 120 -15.54 -14.44 23.27
N SER A 121 -16.36 -13.86 24.14
CA SER A 121 -15.94 -12.79 25.06
C SER A 121 -15.07 -13.33 26.20
N ILE A 122 -15.44 -14.47 26.80
CA ILE A 122 -14.72 -15.12 27.91
C ILE A 122 -13.35 -15.63 27.45
N ILE A 123 -13.26 -16.32 26.31
CA ILE A 123 -11.98 -16.80 25.77
C ILE A 123 -11.03 -15.62 25.51
N TYR A 124 -11.57 -14.49 25.05
CA TYR A 124 -10.79 -13.27 24.85
C TYR A 124 -10.33 -12.64 26.18
N SER A 125 -11.19 -12.54 27.20
CA SER A 125 -10.78 -11.96 28.49
C SER A 125 -9.74 -12.84 29.20
N VAL A 126 -10.01 -14.13 29.37
CA VAL A 126 -9.08 -15.07 30.02
C VAL A 126 -7.75 -15.16 29.26
N GLY A 127 -7.78 -15.14 27.92
CA GLY A 127 -6.58 -15.07 27.09
C GLY A 127 -5.80 -13.77 27.24
N LYS A 128 -6.50 -12.62 27.32
CA LYS A 128 -5.89 -11.30 27.56
C LYS A 128 -5.25 -11.22 28.94
N ASP A 129 -5.91 -11.74 29.97
CA ASP A 129 -5.43 -11.67 31.35
C ASP A 129 -4.22 -12.59 31.57
N ARG A 130 -4.23 -13.80 30.98
CA ARG A 130 -3.15 -14.78 31.15
C ARG A 130 -1.92 -14.52 30.29
N PHE A 131 -2.10 -14.18 29.01
CA PHE A 131 -1.00 -14.05 28.05
C PHE A 131 -0.61 -12.60 27.75
N GLY A 132 -1.43 -11.65 28.19
CA GLY A 132 -1.27 -10.25 27.88
C GLY A 132 -1.54 -9.93 26.41
N LEU A 133 -1.32 -8.67 26.09
CA LEU A 133 -1.47 -8.14 24.75
C LEU A 133 -0.13 -8.13 24.02
N ILE A 134 -0.19 -8.29 22.70
CA ILE A 134 0.88 -7.88 21.80
C ILE A 134 0.97 -6.36 21.91
N THR A 135 1.93 -5.88 22.71
CA THR A 135 2.29 -4.47 22.71
C THR A 135 2.58 -4.08 21.26
N SER A 136 1.78 -3.17 20.73
CA SER A 136 2.01 -2.53 19.43
C SER A 136 3.14 -1.51 19.58
N GLY A 137 4.28 -1.98 20.10
CA GLY A 137 5.55 -1.29 20.02
C GLY A 137 5.71 -0.87 18.56
N LYS A 138 5.58 0.43 18.35
CA LYS A 138 5.58 1.09 17.04
C LYS A 138 6.97 0.84 16.47
N ARG A 139 7.15 -0.31 15.81
CA ARG A 139 8.43 -0.77 15.27
C ARG A 139 9.00 0.42 14.52
N GLU A 140 10.04 1.03 15.10
CA GLU A 140 10.67 2.15 14.45
C GLU A 140 11.04 1.65 13.07
N ARG A 141 10.53 2.35 12.05
CA ARG A 141 10.84 2.01 10.67
C ARG A 141 12.31 2.38 10.51
N THR A 142 13.20 1.45 10.89
CA THR A 142 14.64 1.51 10.66
C THR A 142 14.80 1.99 9.23
N GLN A 143 15.29 3.22 9.06
CA GLN A 143 15.25 3.87 7.76
C GLN A 143 15.99 2.98 6.77
N GLY A 144 15.22 2.31 5.90
CA GLY A 144 15.73 1.22 5.09
C GLY A 144 16.93 1.70 4.30
N GLN A 145 17.97 0.86 4.19
CA GLN A 145 19.16 1.16 3.42
C GLN A 145 18.77 1.72 2.04
N SER A 146 19.08 2.99 1.81
CA SER A 146 18.52 3.72 0.67
C SER A 146 18.82 3.01 -0.64
N ASN A 147 17.78 2.83 -1.46
CA ASN A 147 17.85 2.13 -2.74
C ASN A 147 18.87 2.81 -3.67
N ARG A 148 19.53 2.05 -4.56
CA ARG A 148 20.46 2.60 -5.58
C ARG A 148 19.89 3.83 -6.31
N ARG A 149 18.60 3.83 -6.66
CA ARG A 149 17.92 4.99 -7.26
C ARG A 149 17.89 6.21 -6.33
N GLN A 150 17.55 6.03 -5.05
CA GLN A 150 17.54 7.11 -4.06
C GLN A 150 18.94 7.68 -3.82
N ARG A 151 19.98 6.83 -3.78
CA ARG A 151 21.38 7.26 -3.68
C ARG A 151 21.76 8.15 -4.87
N LYS A 152 21.50 7.71 -6.11
CA LYS A 152 21.82 8.50 -7.31
C LYS A 152 21.03 9.82 -7.39
N ILE A 153 19.77 9.83 -6.96
CA ILE A 153 18.98 11.08 -6.86
C ILE A 153 19.60 12.05 -5.85
N LYS A 154 20.06 11.57 -4.68
CA LYS A 154 20.72 12.40 -3.66
C LYS A 154 22.06 12.97 -4.18
N GLU A 155 22.82 12.16 -4.89
CA GLU A 155 24.08 12.52 -5.56
C GLU A 155 23.86 13.65 -6.58
N LEU A 156 22.98 13.44 -7.58
CA LEU A 156 22.66 14.42 -8.63
C LEU A 156 22.11 15.75 -8.06
N ARG A 157 21.29 15.69 -7.01
CA ARG A 157 20.82 16.90 -6.28
C ARG A 157 21.94 17.59 -5.49
N GLY A 158 23.03 16.88 -5.16
CA GLY A 158 24.27 17.45 -4.65
C GLY A 158 25.04 18.17 -5.75
N ASP A 159 25.23 17.51 -6.91
CA ASP A 159 25.93 18.07 -8.07
C ASP A 159 25.28 19.35 -8.60
N ILE A 160 23.96 19.35 -8.78
CA ILE A 160 23.20 20.53 -9.23
C ILE A 160 23.42 21.71 -8.26
N ARG A 161 23.45 21.47 -6.94
CA ARG A 161 23.70 22.53 -5.95
C ARG A 161 25.15 23.04 -6.01
N ARG A 162 26.14 22.14 -6.17
CA ARG A 162 27.56 22.51 -6.35
C ARG A 162 27.82 23.29 -7.64
N LEU A 163 27.15 22.92 -8.73
CA LEU A 163 27.24 23.61 -10.03
C LEU A 163 26.61 24.99 -9.94
N LYS A 164 25.38 25.09 -9.41
CA LYS A 164 24.72 26.39 -9.19
C LYS A 164 25.52 27.33 -8.30
N LYS A 165 26.19 26.80 -7.25
CA LYS A 165 27.08 27.61 -6.41
C LYS A 165 28.26 28.14 -7.23
N ARG A 166 29.06 27.27 -7.84
CA ARG A 166 30.22 27.68 -8.66
C ARG A 166 29.87 28.66 -9.77
N ASN A 167 28.72 28.47 -10.43
CA ASN A 167 28.25 29.36 -11.48
C ASN A 167 27.85 30.75 -10.94
N ARG A 168 27.33 30.82 -9.72
CA ARG A 168 27.06 32.10 -9.03
C ARG A 168 28.35 32.76 -8.59
N ASP A 169 29.23 31.99 -7.94
CA ASP A 169 30.53 32.47 -7.44
C ASP A 169 31.35 33.08 -8.60
N ALA A 170 31.41 32.40 -9.76
CA ALA A 170 32.07 32.91 -10.97
C ALA A 170 31.49 34.22 -11.51
N TYR A 171 30.15 34.38 -11.55
CA TYR A 171 29.53 35.66 -11.94
C TYR A 171 29.79 36.78 -10.91
N GLU A 172 29.93 36.45 -9.63
CA GLU A 172 30.30 37.43 -8.60
C GLU A 172 31.78 37.85 -8.74
N GLU A 173 32.67 36.93 -9.10
CA GLU A 173 34.08 37.20 -9.44
C GLU A 173 34.22 38.05 -10.71
N GLU A 174 33.55 37.69 -11.81
CA GLU A 174 33.54 38.48 -13.05
C GLU A 174 33.02 39.92 -12.81
N ARG A 175 32.00 40.08 -11.97
CA ARG A 175 31.44 41.39 -11.58
C ARG A 175 32.29 42.16 -10.56
N LEU A 176 33.33 41.55 -9.99
CA LEU A 176 34.30 42.19 -9.09
C LEU A 176 35.58 42.59 -9.84
N MET A 177 35.80 42.10 -11.06
CA MET A 177 36.94 42.41 -11.93
C MET A 177 36.63 43.47 -13.02
N LEU A 178 35.42 44.02 -13.03
CA LEU A 178 34.92 45.07 -13.94
C LEU A 178 34.49 46.32 -13.16
#